data_AF-A0A7C8M2R5-F1
#
_entry.id   AF-A0A7C8M2R5-F1
#
_cell.length_a   1.000
_cell.length_b   1.000
_cell.length_c   1.000
_cell.angle_alpha   90.00
_cell.angle_beta   90.00
_cell.angle_gamma   90.00
#
_symmetry.space_group_name_H-M   'P 1'
#
loop_
_entity.id
_entity.type
_entity.pdbx_description
1 polymer ?
#
loop_
_entity_poly.entity_id
_entity_poly.type
_entity_poly.pdbx_seq_one_letter_code
_entity_poly.pdbx_strand_id
1 'polypeptide(L)'
;MPDLEGFPQPENGFYVLVTGANSGLGLAIGCRLIDEFLQTRPQTESLVLIVTTRGQRKGDATIERLREHLQKACRSIERKVPGMSMVLQRRVHLRQEILDLLSLVSVQKLSKRLRDTTPKLDAVICNAGIGGWVDLRWGQAVWTVLTDWKNAVTWPRFKLSGVGWVTKPQIPNTEKGQKADEPQLGEVFCANFFGHYLLGHYLAPLLANRDGAERSKGRIIWVSSLEAYTRTLDMGDIQGIKSQEPYESSKRMTDLMAITSALSSAAPIADKYLGNDKPFDDPAKPRIYLAHPGICATTIFALPLVLSFCMTVSLYVARWLGSQWHPVTPDKGACAMVWLALAKQSTLDTMEAQEGVGKWGSATDRWGHERVERTEVEGWGWGGTLGERPRRGRSPFARDLTKEDREVFEETGRQCWLEMERLRWEWETRLEDAGVAVKME
;
A
#
# COMPACT_ATOMS: atom_id res chain seq x y z
N MET A 1 -8.10 -31.57 6.81
CA MET A 1 -8.21 -30.13 7.13
C MET A 1 -7.11 -29.83 8.12
N PRO A 2 -6.06 -29.08 7.78
CA PRO A 2 -5.04 -28.74 8.77
C PRO A 2 -5.63 -27.72 9.74
N ASP A 3 -5.68 -28.12 11.00
CA ASP A 3 -6.04 -27.41 12.23
C ASP A 3 -6.56 -25.97 12.10
N LEU A 4 -7.87 -25.82 12.27
CA LEU A 4 -8.52 -24.59 12.74
C LEU A 4 -8.17 -24.38 14.24
N GLU A 5 -6.89 -24.36 14.60
CA GLU A 5 -6.48 -23.85 15.90
C GLU A 5 -6.83 -22.36 15.94
N GLY A 6 -7.81 -22.03 16.79
CA GLY A 6 -8.48 -20.74 16.83
C GLY A 6 -7.49 -19.59 16.99
N PHE A 7 -7.36 -18.77 15.95
CA PHE A 7 -6.65 -17.51 16.04
C PHE A 7 -7.32 -16.62 17.10
N PRO A 8 -6.55 -15.85 17.89
CA PRO A 8 -7.14 -15.00 18.93
C PRO A 8 -8.14 -14.02 18.32
N GLN A 9 -9.38 -14.10 18.79
CA GLN A 9 -10.46 -13.16 18.46
C GLN A 9 -10.82 -12.37 19.72
N PRO A 10 -10.01 -11.37 20.11
CA PRO A 10 -10.32 -10.54 21.25
C PRO A 10 -11.65 -9.81 21.03
N GLU A 11 -12.46 -9.70 22.09
CA GLU A 11 -13.79 -9.09 22.07
C GLU A 11 -13.78 -7.66 21.49
N ASN A 12 -12.74 -6.89 21.82
CA ASN A 12 -12.50 -5.55 21.27
C ASN A 12 -11.20 -5.51 20.43
N GLY A 13 -11.17 -6.32 19.38
CA GLY A 13 -10.04 -6.41 18.46
C GLY A 13 -10.00 -5.29 17.41
N PHE A 14 -8.80 -4.77 17.18
CA PHE A 14 -8.44 -3.91 16.06
C PHE A 14 -7.59 -4.72 15.07
N TYR A 15 -8.16 -5.09 13.92
CA TYR A 15 -7.59 -6.04 12.97
C TYR A 15 -6.94 -5.31 11.80
N VAL A 16 -5.63 -5.51 11.62
CA VAL A 16 -4.86 -4.87 10.54
C VAL A 16 -4.14 -5.91 9.70
N LEU A 17 -4.39 -5.90 8.39
CA LEU A 17 -3.66 -6.72 7.42
C LEU A 17 -2.56 -5.89 6.75
N VAL A 18 -1.30 -6.35 6.80
CA VAL A 18 -0.16 -5.72 6.12
C VAL A 18 0.41 -6.69 5.08
N THR A 19 0.36 -6.28 3.80
CA THR A 19 0.90 -7.10 2.72
C THR A 19 2.41 -6.94 2.59
N GLY A 20 3.14 -8.04 2.39
CA GLY A 20 4.59 -8.02 2.13
C GLY A 20 5.43 -7.53 3.32
N ALA A 21 5.22 -8.12 4.49
CA ALA A 21 5.81 -7.65 5.75
C ALA A 21 7.13 -8.33 6.15
N ASN A 22 7.76 -9.11 5.26
CA ASN A 22 8.93 -9.91 5.63
C ASN A 22 10.23 -9.10 5.83
N SER A 23 10.29 -7.87 5.31
CA SER A 23 11.45 -6.98 5.42
C SER A 23 11.06 -5.55 5.05
N GLY A 24 12.04 -4.64 5.13
CA GLY A 24 11.90 -3.27 4.64
C GLY A 24 10.72 -2.53 5.26
N LEU A 25 9.96 -1.85 4.40
CA LEU A 25 8.83 -1.01 4.81
C LEU A 25 7.70 -1.81 5.45
N GLY A 26 7.34 -2.99 4.91
CA GLY A 26 6.23 -3.78 5.45
C GLY A 26 6.45 -4.26 6.88
N LEU A 27 7.68 -4.69 7.20
CA LEU A 27 8.04 -5.04 8.57
C LEU A 27 8.01 -3.81 9.48
N ALA A 28 8.52 -2.68 8.99
CA ALA A 28 8.52 -1.43 9.74
C ALA A 28 7.10 -0.90 10.04
N ILE A 29 6.16 -1.06 9.10
CA ILE A 29 4.74 -0.80 9.32
C ILE A 29 4.21 -1.67 10.47
N GLY A 30 4.56 -2.97 10.50
CA GLY A 30 4.18 -3.87 11.59
C GLY A 30 4.75 -3.45 12.95
N CYS A 31 6.05 -3.15 13.02
CA CYS A 31 6.70 -2.65 14.23
C CYS A 31 6.06 -1.35 14.74
N ARG A 32 5.86 -0.38 13.84
CA ARG A 32 5.32 0.93 14.19
C ARG A 32 3.84 0.87 14.56
N LEU A 33 3.04 -0.02 13.94
CA LEU A 33 1.67 -0.31 14.37
C LEU A 33 1.65 -0.80 15.82
N ILE A 34 2.54 -1.70 16.21
CA ILE A 34 2.64 -2.17 17.60
C ILE A 34 2.93 -0.99 18.54
N ASP A 35 3.93 -0.17 18.22
CA ASP A 35 4.35 0.93 19.08
C ASP A 35 3.25 1.99 19.24
N GLU A 36 2.69 2.46 18.13
CA GLU A 36 1.69 3.53 18.14
C GLU A 36 0.33 3.03 18.65
N PHE A 37 -0.06 1.78 18.38
CA PHE A 37 -1.28 1.20 18.94
C PHE A 37 -1.22 1.14 20.47
N LEU A 38 -0.12 0.61 21.02
CA LEU A 38 0.04 0.50 22.47
C LEU A 38 0.06 1.87 23.16
N GLN A 39 0.56 2.90 22.48
CA GLN A 39 0.61 4.28 22.98
C GLN A 39 -0.73 5.03 22.86
N THR A 40 -1.49 4.82 21.79
CA THR A 40 -2.64 5.68 21.44
C THR A 40 -4.00 5.04 21.68
N ARG A 41 -4.12 3.71 21.68
CA ARG A 41 -5.40 3.00 21.81
C ARG A 41 -5.73 2.62 23.26
N PRO A 42 -7.02 2.67 23.66
CA PRO A 42 -7.47 2.30 25.00
C PRO A 42 -6.97 0.91 25.42
N GLN A 43 -6.67 0.72 26.71
CA GLN A 43 -6.16 -0.56 27.23
C GLN A 43 -7.14 -1.73 27.05
N THR A 44 -8.42 -1.44 26.84
CA THR A 44 -9.48 -2.40 26.53
C THR A 44 -9.45 -2.91 25.09
N GLU A 45 -8.71 -2.27 24.18
CA GLU A 45 -8.52 -2.72 22.79
C GLU A 45 -7.28 -3.59 22.65
N SER A 46 -7.37 -4.61 21.79
CA SER A 46 -6.24 -5.47 21.41
C SER A 46 -5.98 -5.40 19.90
N LEU A 47 -4.71 -5.32 19.50
CA LEU A 47 -4.28 -5.35 18.11
C LEU A 47 -4.18 -6.79 17.62
N VAL A 48 -4.83 -7.10 16.50
CA VAL A 48 -4.60 -8.33 15.74
C VAL A 48 -3.87 -7.93 14.45
N LEU A 49 -2.55 -8.08 14.46
CA LEU A 49 -1.69 -7.74 13.33
C LEU A 49 -1.50 -8.98 12.45
N ILE A 50 -2.13 -8.97 11.28
CA ILE A 50 -2.05 -10.00 10.25
C ILE A 50 -0.99 -9.57 9.24
N VAL A 51 0.09 -10.35 9.12
CA VAL A 51 1.18 -10.07 8.18
C VAL A 51 1.22 -11.12 7.08
N THR A 52 1.40 -10.68 5.83
CA THR A 52 1.55 -11.62 4.71
C THR A 52 2.98 -11.72 4.20
N THR A 53 3.36 -12.93 3.81
CA THR A 53 4.64 -13.23 3.17
C THR A 53 4.46 -14.27 2.06
N ARG A 54 5.42 -14.39 1.12
CA ARG A 54 5.35 -15.37 0.02
C ARG A 54 5.61 -16.83 0.45
N GLY A 55 5.86 -17.11 1.72
CA GLY A 55 6.12 -18.48 2.15
C GLY A 55 6.35 -18.63 3.65
N GLN A 56 6.05 -19.82 4.16
CA GLN A 56 6.00 -20.15 5.59
C GLN A 56 7.24 -19.71 6.36
N ARG A 57 8.44 -20.09 5.92
CA ARG A 57 9.71 -19.74 6.59
C ARG A 57 9.92 -18.23 6.75
N LYS A 58 9.50 -17.43 5.74
CA LYS A 58 9.58 -15.97 5.82
C LYS A 58 8.55 -15.43 6.80
N GLY A 59 7.35 -16.00 6.81
CA GLY A 59 6.31 -15.72 7.81
C GLY A 59 6.83 -15.94 9.23
N ASP A 60 7.35 -17.14 9.53
CA ASP A 60 7.79 -17.52 10.87
C ASP A 60 8.87 -16.56 11.38
N ALA A 61 9.85 -16.24 10.52
CA ALA A 61 10.90 -15.27 10.84
C ALA A 61 10.36 -13.85 11.04
N THR A 62 9.29 -13.47 10.35
CA THR A 62 8.65 -12.16 10.49
C THR A 62 7.92 -12.06 11.83
N ILE A 63 7.17 -13.09 12.19
CA ILE A 63 6.49 -13.17 13.49
C ILE A 63 7.50 -13.10 14.63
N GLU A 64 8.61 -13.82 14.52
CA GLU A 64 9.64 -13.78 15.57
C GLU A 64 10.24 -12.37 15.74
N ARG A 65 10.56 -11.69 14.63
CA ARG A 65 11.05 -10.30 14.69
C ARG A 65 10.02 -9.33 15.29
N LEU A 66 8.74 -9.51 14.99
CA LEU A 66 7.66 -8.71 15.57
C LEU A 66 7.47 -9.00 17.06
N ARG A 67 7.61 -10.27 17.50
CA ARG A 67 7.59 -10.64 18.93
C ARG A 67 8.77 -10.03 19.68
N GLU A 68 9.97 -10.10 19.13
CA GLU A 68 11.17 -9.46 19.70
C GLU A 68 10.98 -7.94 19.82
N HIS A 69 10.39 -7.31 18.80
CA HIS A 69 10.07 -5.88 18.81
C HIS A 69 9.06 -5.55 19.92
N LEU A 70 7.95 -6.27 20.01
CA LEU A 70 6.96 -6.12 21.07
C LEU A 70 7.59 -6.25 22.46
N GLN A 71 8.44 -7.25 22.68
CA GLN A 71 9.16 -7.41 23.95
C GLN A 71 10.09 -6.24 24.25
N LYS A 72 10.75 -5.67 23.25
CA LYS A 72 11.59 -4.46 23.41
C LYS A 72 10.73 -3.24 23.76
N ALA A 73 9.61 -3.04 23.06
CA ALA A 73 8.67 -1.95 23.33
C ALA A 73 8.11 -2.03 24.76
N CYS A 74 7.61 -3.20 25.17
CA CYS A 74 7.10 -3.41 26.52
C CYS A 74 8.17 -3.21 27.61
N ARG A 75 9.41 -3.68 27.41
CA ARG A 75 10.52 -3.42 28.35
C ARG A 75 10.87 -1.94 28.46
N SER A 76 10.78 -1.20 27.36
CA SER A 76 11.01 0.26 27.38
C SER A 76 9.95 0.98 28.22
N ILE A 77 8.69 0.55 28.12
CA ILE A 77 7.57 1.10 28.92
C ILE A 77 7.67 0.69 30.38
N GLU A 78 8.02 -0.57 30.67
CA GLU A 78 8.21 -1.09 32.05
C GLU A 78 9.20 -0.24 32.85
N ARG A 79 10.29 0.23 32.21
CA ARG A 79 11.27 1.12 32.84
C ARG A 79 10.69 2.47 33.27
N LYS A 80 9.62 2.92 32.60
CA LYS A 80 8.93 4.18 32.90
C LYS A 80 7.77 3.96 33.86
N VAL A 81 7.05 2.84 33.72
CA VAL A 81 5.87 2.48 34.51
C VAL A 81 5.91 0.99 34.85
N PRO A 82 6.36 0.60 36.07
CA PRO A 82 6.43 -0.79 36.48
C PRO A 82 5.06 -1.49 36.47
N GLY A 83 5.04 -2.77 36.08
CA GLY A 83 3.84 -3.63 36.02
C GLY A 83 3.06 -3.55 34.69
N MET A 84 3.38 -2.61 33.81
CA MET A 84 2.63 -2.41 32.56
C MET A 84 2.99 -3.39 31.45
N SER A 85 4.20 -3.98 31.48
CA SER A 85 4.66 -4.86 30.39
C SER A 85 3.76 -6.07 30.15
N MET A 86 3.31 -6.75 31.21
CA MET A 86 2.48 -7.95 31.09
C MET A 86 1.11 -7.64 30.49
N VAL A 87 0.53 -6.48 30.85
CA VAL A 87 -0.75 -6.02 30.30
C VAL A 87 -0.61 -5.68 28.82
N LEU A 88 0.45 -4.96 28.44
CA LEU A 88 0.67 -4.53 27.05
C LEU A 88 0.99 -5.70 26.11
N GLN A 89 1.75 -6.70 26.57
CA GLN A 89 2.06 -7.88 25.76
C GLN A 89 0.80 -8.67 25.38
N ARG A 90 -0.17 -8.78 26.29
CA ARG A 90 -1.43 -9.51 26.05
C ARG A 90 -2.35 -8.80 25.06
N ARG A 91 -2.11 -7.52 24.76
CA ARG A 91 -2.92 -6.71 23.83
C ARG A 91 -2.49 -6.86 22.37
N VAL A 92 -1.44 -7.62 22.05
CA VAL A 92 -0.95 -7.76 20.67
C VAL A 92 -0.93 -9.21 20.26
N HIS A 93 -1.75 -9.53 19.26
CA HIS A 93 -1.84 -10.83 18.62
C HIS A 93 -1.23 -10.76 17.23
N LEU A 94 -0.28 -11.64 16.95
CA LEU A 94 0.42 -11.69 15.67
C LEU A 94 -0.04 -12.92 14.89
N ARG A 95 -0.50 -12.71 13.66
CA ARG A 95 -0.93 -13.76 12.74
C ARG A 95 -0.14 -13.64 11.44
N GLN A 96 0.37 -14.74 10.93
CA GLN A 96 0.98 -14.78 9.61
C GLN A 96 0.07 -15.46 8.61
N GLU A 97 0.15 -15.00 7.36
CA GLU A 97 -0.55 -15.60 6.24
C GLU A 97 0.34 -15.67 5.00
N ILE A 98 0.05 -16.63 4.13
CA ILE A 98 0.76 -16.78 2.86
C ILE A 98 0.01 -16.00 1.79
N LEU A 99 0.73 -15.12 1.09
CA LEU A 99 0.20 -14.37 -0.04
C LEU A 99 1.27 -14.23 -1.12
N ASP A 100 0.97 -14.72 -2.31
CA ASP A 100 1.66 -14.32 -3.54
C ASP A 100 0.71 -13.52 -4.42
N LEU A 101 0.97 -12.22 -4.54
CA LEU A 101 0.15 -11.32 -5.36
C LEU A 101 0.29 -11.60 -6.86
N LEU A 102 1.32 -12.34 -7.28
CA LEU A 102 1.50 -12.79 -8.66
C LEU A 102 0.67 -14.04 -9.00
N SER A 103 -0.10 -14.56 -8.03
CA SER A 103 -1.00 -15.70 -8.22
C SER A 103 -2.41 -15.31 -7.78
N LEU A 104 -3.33 -15.17 -8.74
CA LEU A 104 -4.71 -14.77 -8.44
C LEU A 104 -5.41 -15.82 -7.54
N VAL A 105 -5.10 -17.10 -7.73
CA VAL A 105 -5.56 -18.19 -6.85
C VAL A 105 -4.99 -18.05 -5.43
N SER A 106 -3.73 -17.63 -5.27
CA SER A 106 -3.19 -17.34 -3.93
C SER A 106 -3.94 -16.20 -3.25
N VAL A 107 -4.31 -15.16 -3.99
CA VAL A 107 -5.13 -14.05 -3.48
C VAL A 107 -6.49 -14.57 -3.04
N GLN A 108 -7.16 -15.36 -3.87
CA GLN A 108 -8.47 -15.93 -3.54
C GLN A 108 -8.42 -16.85 -2.30
N LYS A 109 -7.41 -17.73 -2.21
CA LYS A 109 -7.20 -18.63 -1.06
C LYS A 109 -7.04 -17.87 0.25
N LEU A 110 -6.22 -16.82 0.26
CA LEU A 110 -6.06 -15.98 1.44
C LEU A 110 -7.37 -15.28 1.80
N SER A 111 -8.03 -14.66 0.83
CA SER A 111 -9.26 -13.93 1.09
C SER A 111 -10.37 -14.81 1.65
N LYS A 112 -10.56 -16.03 1.09
CA LYS A 112 -11.50 -17.01 1.64
C LYS A 112 -11.14 -17.38 3.07
N ARG A 113 -9.88 -17.72 3.33
CA ARG A 113 -9.42 -18.05 4.69
C ARG A 113 -9.69 -16.90 5.67
N LEU A 114 -9.40 -15.66 5.30
CA LEU A 114 -9.65 -14.51 6.17
C LEU A 114 -11.13 -14.29 6.42
N ARG A 115 -11.98 -14.43 5.39
CA ARG A 115 -13.45 -14.36 5.53
C ARG A 115 -14.00 -15.41 6.48
N ASP A 116 -13.43 -16.61 6.48
CA ASP A 116 -13.90 -17.72 7.31
C ASP A 116 -13.41 -17.64 8.76
N THR A 117 -12.29 -16.95 9.01
CA THR A 117 -11.57 -17.03 10.30
C THR A 117 -11.39 -15.70 11.01
N THR A 118 -11.78 -14.57 10.39
CA THR A 118 -11.59 -13.22 10.92
C THR A 118 -12.94 -12.52 11.02
N PRO A 119 -13.30 -11.96 12.18
CA PRO A 119 -14.62 -11.35 12.34
C PRO A 119 -14.79 -10.06 11.54
N LYS A 120 -13.69 -9.30 11.36
CA LYS A 120 -13.65 -8.05 10.61
C LYS A 120 -12.21 -7.66 10.26
N LEU A 121 -12.06 -6.62 9.44
CA LEU A 121 -10.81 -5.91 9.23
C LEU A 121 -11.05 -4.42 9.46
N ASP A 122 -10.21 -3.78 10.26
CA ASP A 122 -10.26 -2.33 10.47
C ASP A 122 -9.36 -1.60 9.45
N ALA A 123 -8.25 -2.23 9.04
CA ALA A 123 -7.39 -1.70 7.98
C ALA A 123 -6.70 -2.81 7.15
N VAL A 124 -6.56 -2.57 5.85
CA VAL A 124 -5.72 -3.34 4.92
C VAL A 124 -4.68 -2.40 4.31
N ILE A 125 -3.40 -2.67 4.54
CA ILE A 125 -2.29 -1.88 4.01
C ILE A 125 -1.66 -2.61 2.82
N CYS A 126 -1.95 -2.09 1.63
CA CYS A 126 -1.44 -2.56 0.33
C CYS A 126 -0.01 -2.03 0.13
N ASN A 127 0.95 -2.62 0.86
CA ASN A 127 2.37 -2.25 0.88
C ASN A 127 3.24 -3.06 -0.11
N ALA A 128 2.93 -4.34 -0.30
CA ALA A 128 3.77 -5.20 -1.13
C ALA A 128 3.94 -4.63 -2.55
N GLY A 129 5.10 -4.89 -3.16
CA GLY A 129 5.36 -4.47 -4.52
C GLY A 129 6.79 -4.80 -4.95
N ILE A 130 7.04 -4.71 -6.25
CA ILE A 130 8.33 -4.88 -6.90
C ILE A 130 8.64 -3.67 -7.77
N GLY A 131 9.92 -3.35 -7.90
CA GLY A 131 10.38 -2.23 -8.74
C GLY A 131 10.48 -2.56 -10.24
N GLY A 132 10.73 -3.82 -10.60
CA GLY A 132 10.93 -4.21 -12.01
C GLY A 132 12.17 -3.60 -12.67
N TRP A 133 13.13 -3.10 -11.88
CA TRP A 133 14.35 -2.49 -12.39
C TRP A 133 15.44 -3.51 -12.68
N VAL A 134 16.16 -3.32 -13.77
CA VAL A 134 17.27 -4.19 -14.20
C VAL A 134 18.63 -3.54 -13.99
N ASP A 135 18.73 -2.22 -14.08
CA ASP A 135 19.99 -1.49 -13.90
C ASP A 135 19.73 0.03 -13.73
N LEU A 136 20.78 0.84 -13.69
CA LEU A 136 20.76 2.29 -13.77
C LEU A 136 21.55 2.77 -15.00
N ARG A 137 21.15 3.92 -15.56
CA ARG A 137 21.97 4.70 -16.48
C ARG A 137 23.10 5.36 -15.70
N TRP A 138 24.16 4.61 -15.38
CA TRP A 138 25.22 5.01 -14.45
C TRP A 138 25.85 6.38 -14.73
N GLY A 139 26.17 6.68 -16.00
CA GLY A 139 26.72 8.00 -16.37
C GLY A 139 25.76 9.14 -16.04
N GLN A 140 24.46 8.97 -16.33
CA GLN A 140 23.42 9.94 -15.98
C GLN A 140 23.20 10.00 -14.46
N ALA A 141 23.25 8.85 -13.76
CA ALA A 141 23.11 8.79 -12.32
C ALA A 141 24.21 9.58 -11.61
N VAL A 142 25.48 9.33 -11.95
CA VAL A 142 26.63 10.05 -11.38
C VAL A 142 26.53 11.55 -11.71
N TRP A 143 26.30 11.90 -12.97
CA TRP A 143 26.20 13.30 -13.38
C TRP A 143 25.09 14.05 -12.64
N THR A 144 23.88 13.48 -12.59
CA THR A 144 22.73 14.13 -11.94
C THR A 144 22.87 14.20 -10.43
N VAL A 145 23.45 13.20 -9.78
CA VAL A 145 23.74 13.27 -8.33
C VAL A 145 24.76 14.38 -8.04
N LEU A 146 25.79 14.54 -8.87
CA LEU A 146 26.82 15.59 -8.68
C LEU A 146 26.31 17.00 -9.00
N THR A 147 25.38 17.15 -9.94
CA THR A 147 24.91 18.46 -10.42
C THR A 147 23.57 18.92 -9.84
N ASP A 148 22.70 17.98 -9.42
CA ASP A 148 21.38 18.24 -8.87
C ASP A 148 21.01 17.18 -7.81
N TRP A 149 21.85 17.04 -6.80
CA TRP A 149 21.82 15.97 -5.80
C TRP A 149 20.41 15.72 -5.23
N LYS A 150 19.78 16.78 -4.71
CA LYS A 150 18.49 16.70 -4.01
C LYS A 150 17.42 16.12 -4.93
N ASN A 151 17.30 16.60 -6.17
CA ASN A 151 16.27 16.12 -7.08
C ASN A 151 16.65 14.76 -7.66
N ALA A 152 17.93 14.49 -7.91
CA ALA A 152 18.40 13.21 -8.44
C ALA A 152 18.00 12.01 -7.56
N VAL A 153 17.96 12.19 -6.23
CA VAL A 153 17.54 11.13 -5.30
C VAL A 153 16.10 11.28 -4.78
N THR A 154 15.39 12.35 -5.15
CA THR A 154 13.94 12.49 -4.87
C THR A 154 13.08 12.03 -6.06
N TRP A 155 13.47 12.40 -7.28
CA TRP A 155 12.81 12.08 -8.55
C TRP A 155 13.85 11.57 -9.57
N PRO A 156 14.39 10.36 -9.37
CA PRO A 156 15.45 9.82 -10.20
C PRO A 156 15.01 9.60 -11.65
N ARG A 157 15.83 10.04 -12.61
CA ARG A 157 15.60 9.91 -14.07
C ARG A 157 16.53 8.91 -14.76
N PHE A 158 17.21 8.08 -13.98
CA PHE A 158 18.28 7.20 -14.43
C PHE A 158 18.01 5.72 -14.14
N LYS A 159 16.80 5.35 -13.73
CA LYS A 159 16.43 3.93 -13.55
C LYS A 159 16.19 3.27 -14.90
N LEU A 160 16.60 2.02 -15.04
CA LEU A 160 16.28 1.17 -16.19
C LEU A 160 15.35 0.04 -15.73
N SER A 161 14.19 -0.07 -16.37
CA SER A 161 13.21 -1.10 -16.07
C SER A 161 13.28 -2.24 -17.08
N GLY A 162 12.93 -3.44 -16.64
CA GLY A 162 12.62 -4.55 -17.54
C GLY A 162 11.33 -4.26 -18.31
N VAL A 163 11.29 -4.65 -19.59
CA VAL A 163 10.14 -4.52 -20.48
C VAL A 163 9.65 -5.92 -20.86
N GLY A 164 8.34 -6.09 -20.99
CA GLY A 164 7.72 -7.37 -21.39
C GLY A 164 7.60 -8.39 -20.26
N TRP A 165 7.76 -7.98 -19.01
CA TRP A 165 7.71 -8.90 -17.86
C TRP A 165 6.27 -9.29 -17.54
N VAL A 166 6.02 -10.59 -17.54
CA VAL A 166 4.70 -11.19 -17.34
C VAL A 166 4.74 -12.19 -16.20
N THR A 167 3.61 -12.36 -15.51
CA THR A 167 3.49 -13.38 -14.47
C THR A 167 3.71 -14.78 -15.03
N LYS A 168 3.99 -15.72 -14.13
CA LYS A 168 3.79 -17.14 -14.45
C LYS A 168 2.32 -17.39 -14.82
N PRO A 169 2.02 -18.51 -15.50
CA PRO A 169 0.64 -18.83 -15.81
C PRO A 169 -0.24 -18.89 -14.56
N GLN A 170 -1.44 -18.34 -14.65
CA GLN A 170 -2.42 -18.31 -13.54
C GLN A 170 -3.22 -19.61 -13.47
N ILE A 171 -3.43 -20.25 -14.63
CA ILE A 171 -4.09 -21.53 -14.79
C ILE A 171 -3.03 -22.63 -14.91
N PRO A 172 -3.05 -23.67 -14.07
CA PRO A 172 -2.15 -24.81 -14.17
C PRO A 172 -2.27 -25.51 -15.52
N ASN A 173 -1.18 -26.14 -15.96
CA ASN A 173 -1.24 -27.03 -17.12
C ASN A 173 -2.21 -28.19 -16.85
N THR A 174 -2.92 -28.62 -17.88
CA THR A 174 -3.78 -29.81 -17.81
C THR A 174 -2.96 -31.06 -17.49
N GLU A 175 -3.61 -32.13 -17.00
CA GLU A 175 -2.96 -33.42 -16.72
C GLU A 175 -2.21 -34.02 -17.94
N LYS A 176 -2.60 -33.61 -19.15
CA LYS A 176 -1.95 -33.97 -20.42
C LYS A 176 -0.76 -33.08 -20.79
N GLY A 177 -0.35 -32.17 -19.91
CA GLY A 177 0.76 -31.24 -20.12
C GLY A 177 0.48 -30.12 -21.12
N GLN A 178 -0.75 -29.98 -21.61
CA GLN A 178 -1.11 -28.86 -22.49
C GLN A 178 -1.23 -27.58 -21.67
N LYS A 179 -0.54 -26.54 -22.14
CA LYS A 179 -0.59 -25.20 -21.57
C LYS A 179 -2.00 -24.65 -21.74
N ALA A 180 -2.61 -24.20 -20.65
CA ALA A 180 -3.88 -23.49 -20.72
C ALA A 180 -3.71 -22.24 -21.59
N ASP A 181 -4.68 -21.99 -22.47
CA ASP A 181 -4.72 -20.76 -23.24
C ASP A 181 -5.18 -19.63 -22.31
N GLU A 182 -4.24 -18.80 -21.87
CA GLU A 182 -4.50 -17.62 -21.05
C GLU A 182 -3.69 -16.43 -21.58
N PRO A 183 -4.24 -15.21 -21.51
CA PRO A 183 -3.50 -14.03 -21.92
C PRO A 183 -2.39 -13.73 -20.93
N GLN A 184 -1.45 -12.92 -21.41
CA GLN A 184 -0.40 -12.37 -20.57
C GLN A 184 -0.99 -11.46 -19.48
N LEU A 185 -0.40 -11.56 -18.28
CA LEU A 185 -0.66 -10.66 -17.17
C LEU A 185 0.65 -9.97 -16.78
N GLY A 186 0.69 -8.64 -16.78
CA GLY A 186 1.90 -7.87 -16.48
C GLY A 186 2.41 -8.11 -15.06
N GLU A 187 3.69 -8.43 -14.90
CA GLU A 187 4.24 -8.86 -13.61
C GLU A 187 4.24 -7.72 -12.57
N VAL A 188 4.80 -6.56 -12.93
CA VAL A 188 4.89 -5.40 -12.02
C VAL A 188 3.51 -4.85 -11.70
N PHE A 189 2.63 -4.76 -12.71
CA PHE A 189 1.23 -4.38 -12.54
C PHE A 189 0.48 -5.33 -11.59
N CYS A 190 0.66 -6.65 -11.74
CA CYS A 190 0.01 -7.63 -10.90
C CYS A 190 0.50 -7.54 -9.44
N ALA A 191 1.82 -7.48 -9.23
CA ALA A 191 2.40 -7.40 -7.89
C ALA A 191 2.11 -6.07 -7.16
N ASN A 192 2.03 -4.96 -7.89
CA ASN A 192 1.90 -3.62 -7.29
C ASN A 192 0.46 -3.13 -7.21
N PHE A 193 -0.43 -3.69 -8.04
CA PHE A 193 -1.79 -3.19 -8.19
C PHE A 193 -2.84 -4.30 -8.31
N PHE A 194 -2.87 -5.09 -9.39
CA PHE A 194 -4.03 -5.95 -9.66
C PHE A 194 -4.24 -7.07 -8.63
N GLY A 195 -3.17 -7.65 -8.09
CA GLY A 195 -3.28 -8.60 -6.98
C GLY A 195 -3.89 -7.97 -5.72
N HIS A 196 -3.53 -6.71 -5.41
CA HIS A 196 -4.14 -5.96 -4.31
C HIS A 196 -5.56 -5.50 -4.60
N TYR A 197 -5.88 -5.22 -5.87
CA TYR A 197 -7.23 -4.90 -6.32
C TYR A 197 -8.18 -6.07 -6.02
N LEU A 198 -7.82 -7.29 -6.45
CA LEU A 198 -8.60 -8.48 -6.13
C LEU A 198 -8.66 -8.75 -4.63
N LEU A 199 -7.53 -8.61 -3.92
CA LEU A 199 -7.48 -8.77 -2.47
C LEU A 199 -8.46 -7.81 -1.78
N GLY A 200 -8.45 -6.53 -2.15
CA GLY A 200 -9.32 -5.51 -1.59
C GLY A 200 -10.80 -5.78 -1.90
N HIS A 201 -11.14 -6.20 -3.12
CA HIS A 201 -12.49 -6.61 -3.50
C HIS A 201 -13.00 -7.76 -2.61
N TYR A 202 -12.23 -8.84 -2.50
CA TYR A 202 -12.64 -10.02 -1.75
C TYR A 202 -12.70 -9.80 -0.23
N LEU A 203 -11.91 -8.86 0.30
CA LEU A 203 -11.89 -8.50 1.71
C LEU A 203 -12.87 -7.37 2.06
N ALA A 204 -13.46 -6.69 1.09
CA ALA A 204 -14.39 -5.58 1.32
C ALA A 204 -15.54 -5.94 2.29
N PRO A 205 -16.14 -7.15 2.25
CA PRO A 205 -17.17 -7.54 3.22
C PRO A 205 -16.71 -7.59 4.68
N LEU A 206 -15.40 -7.77 4.94
CA LEU A 206 -14.82 -7.73 6.29
C LEU A 206 -14.53 -6.30 6.76
N LEU A 207 -14.37 -5.36 5.82
CA LEU A 207 -14.12 -3.95 6.10
C LEU A 207 -15.41 -3.16 6.32
N ALA A 208 -16.54 -3.65 5.80
CA ALA A 208 -17.84 -3.04 6.01
C ALA A 208 -18.26 -3.17 7.48
N ASN A 209 -18.48 -2.05 8.17
CA ASN A 209 -18.84 -2.06 9.58
C ASN A 209 -20.30 -2.52 9.75
N ARG A 210 -20.50 -3.70 10.34
CA ARG A 210 -21.83 -4.31 10.51
C ARG A 210 -22.52 -3.92 11.81
N ASP A 211 -21.81 -3.36 12.78
CA ASP A 211 -22.28 -3.32 14.17
C ASP A 211 -22.81 -1.97 14.63
N GLY A 212 -22.84 -0.94 13.77
CA GLY A 212 -23.49 0.36 14.06
C GLY A 212 -22.91 1.18 15.23
N ALA A 213 -22.02 0.59 16.04
CA ALA A 213 -21.22 1.30 17.02
C ALA A 213 -20.33 2.30 16.29
N GLU A 214 -20.01 3.40 16.98
CA GLU A 214 -19.16 4.54 16.57
C GLU A 214 -17.68 4.14 16.31
N ARG A 215 -17.47 2.98 15.70
CA ARG A 215 -16.21 2.36 15.31
C ARG A 215 -15.81 2.92 13.94
N SER A 216 -14.51 3.16 13.78
CA SER A 216 -13.91 3.70 12.56
C SER A 216 -14.33 2.93 11.31
N LYS A 217 -14.57 3.64 10.20
CA LYS A 217 -14.72 3.06 8.85
C LYS A 217 -13.55 2.12 8.56
N GLY A 218 -13.82 0.94 7.99
CA GLY A 218 -12.77 0.05 7.50
C GLY A 218 -11.93 0.74 6.42
N ARG A 219 -10.62 0.54 6.41
CA ARG A 219 -9.69 1.30 5.54
C ARG A 219 -8.92 0.39 4.60
N ILE A 220 -8.86 0.74 3.32
CA ILE A 220 -7.87 0.20 2.38
C ILE A 220 -6.84 1.29 2.11
N ILE A 221 -5.60 1.07 2.56
CA ILE A 221 -4.52 2.05 2.46
C ILE A 221 -3.56 1.59 1.37
N TRP A 222 -3.56 2.28 0.24
CA TRP A 222 -2.66 2.03 -0.86
C TRP A 222 -1.32 2.72 -0.68
N VAL A 223 -0.23 1.95 -0.74
CA VAL A 223 1.12 2.50 -0.70
C VAL A 223 1.61 2.78 -2.12
N SER A 224 1.60 4.05 -2.49
CA SER A 224 2.08 4.58 -3.74
C SER A 224 3.51 5.17 -3.63
N SER A 225 3.94 5.96 -4.61
CA SER A 225 5.26 6.55 -4.74
C SER A 225 5.17 8.02 -5.14
N LEU A 226 6.23 8.82 -4.90
CA LEU A 226 6.36 10.16 -5.50
C LEU A 226 6.48 10.11 -7.03
N GLU A 227 6.79 8.93 -7.57
CA GLU A 227 7.09 8.72 -8.99
C GLU A 227 5.86 8.25 -9.78
N ALA A 228 4.66 8.59 -9.30
CA ALA A 228 3.38 8.28 -9.94
C ALA A 228 3.05 9.32 -11.04
N TYR A 229 3.92 9.41 -12.05
CA TYR A 229 3.87 10.46 -13.07
C TYR A 229 2.70 10.26 -14.05
N THR A 230 2.14 11.35 -14.58
CA THR A 230 1.05 11.26 -15.57
C THR A 230 1.52 10.56 -16.85
N ARG A 231 2.74 10.86 -17.31
CA ARG A 231 3.31 10.37 -18.58
C ARG A 231 3.57 8.86 -18.63
N THR A 232 3.52 8.15 -17.50
CA THR A 232 3.93 6.73 -17.43
C THR A 232 2.76 5.77 -17.60
N LEU A 233 1.52 6.23 -17.45
CA LEU A 233 0.33 5.42 -17.67
C LEU A 233 -0.16 5.56 -19.11
N ASP A 234 -0.20 4.44 -19.83
CA ASP A 234 -0.82 4.33 -21.15
C ASP A 234 -2.07 3.46 -21.03
N MET A 235 -3.24 4.00 -21.38
CA MET A 235 -4.50 3.26 -21.33
C MET A 235 -4.54 2.10 -22.35
N GLY A 236 -3.76 2.16 -23.44
CA GLY A 236 -3.60 1.07 -24.39
C GLY A 236 -2.69 -0.06 -23.91
N ASP A 237 -1.93 0.17 -22.84
CA ASP A 237 -1.09 -0.80 -22.14
C ASP A 237 -1.25 -0.63 -20.62
N ILE A 238 -2.50 -0.74 -20.15
CA ILE A 238 -2.83 -0.47 -18.74
C ILE A 238 -2.08 -1.38 -17.75
N GLN A 239 -1.63 -2.55 -18.22
CA GLN A 239 -0.81 -3.49 -17.46
C GLN A 239 0.69 -3.15 -17.48
N GLY A 240 1.11 -2.16 -18.28
CA GLY A 240 2.49 -1.73 -18.41
C GLY A 240 3.44 -2.80 -18.96
N ILE A 241 2.95 -3.72 -19.79
CA ILE A 241 3.78 -4.82 -20.33
C ILE A 241 4.83 -4.27 -21.29
N LYS A 242 4.47 -3.27 -22.10
CA LYS A 242 5.36 -2.63 -23.09
C LYS A 242 6.03 -1.36 -22.53
N SER A 243 5.63 -0.92 -21.35
CA SER A 243 6.17 0.27 -20.69
C SER A 243 7.65 0.12 -20.31
N GLN A 244 8.41 1.19 -20.46
CA GLN A 244 9.78 1.32 -19.93
C GLN A 244 9.79 1.78 -18.46
N GLU A 245 8.63 2.11 -17.90
CA GLU A 245 8.41 2.59 -16.53
C GLU A 245 7.18 1.90 -15.90
N PRO A 246 7.16 0.55 -15.85
CA PRO A 246 6.00 -0.20 -15.36
C PRO A 246 5.73 0.03 -13.86
N TYR A 247 6.77 0.32 -13.07
CA TYR A 247 6.60 0.66 -11.65
C TYR A 247 5.84 1.97 -11.50
N GLU A 248 6.31 3.02 -12.16
CA GLU A 248 5.72 4.35 -12.15
C GLU A 248 4.29 4.32 -12.70
N SER A 249 4.06 3.58 -13.79
CA SER A 249 2.72 3.32 -14.36
C SER A 249 1.77 2.70 -13.32
N SER A 250 2.20 1.63 -12.64
CA SER A 250 1.38 0.98 -11.60
C SER A 250 1.05 1.93 -10.43
N LYS A 251 1.99 2.82 -10.05
CA LYS A 251 1.78 3.81 -9.00
C LYS A 251 0.91 4.98 -9.46
N ARG A 252 0.98 5.36 -10.74
CA ARG A 252 0.05 6.34 -11.33
C ARG A 252 -1.40 5.84 -11.30
N MET A 253 -1.63 4.60 -11.70
CA MET A 253 -2.95 3.98 -11.60
C MET A 253 -3.43 3.86 -10.14
N THR A 254 -2.50 3.57 -9.21
CA THR A 254 -2.79 3.60 -7.76
C THR A 254 -3.31 4.98 -7.32
N ASP A 255 -2.62 6.05 -7.71
CA ASP A 255 -3.01 7.42 -7.36
C ASP A 255 -4.38 7.79 -7.92
N LEU A 256 -4.61 7.52 -9.20
CA LEU A 256 -5.87 7.79 -9.89
C LEU A 256 -7.04 7.06 -9.22
N MET A 257 -6.94 5.75 -9.02
CA MET A 257 -8.07 4.96 -8.52
C MET A 257 -8.35 5.23 -7.04
N ALA A 258 -7.32 5.39 -6.22
CA ALA A 258 -7.51 5.70 -4.80
C ALA A 258 -8.19 7.06 -4.60
N ILE A 259 -7.77 8.11 -5.31
CA ILE A 259 -8.37 9.44 -5.20
C ILE A 259 -9.78 9.46 -5.80
N THR A 260 -9.95 8.94 -7.03
CA THR A 260 -11.26 8.97 -7.70
C THR A 260 -12.31 8.08 -7.04
N SER A 261 -11.92 7.10 -6.23
CA SER A 261 -12.86 6.29 -5.43
C SER A 261 -13.78 7.12 -4.53
N ALA A 262 -13.34 8.33 -4.14
CA ALA A 262 -14.09 9.25 -3.29
C ALA A 262 -14.78 10.37 -4.09
N LEU A 263 -14.73 10.33 -5.42
CA LEU A 263 -15.32 11.34 -6.30
C LEU A 263 -16.56 10.80 -7.01
N SER A 264 -17.51 11.68 -7.31
CA SER A 264 -18.77 11.30 -7.98
C SER A 264 -18.56 10.62 -9.34
N SER A 265 -17.44 10.89 -10.03
CA SER A 265 -17.12 10.34 -11.35
C SER A 265 -16.87 8.82 -11.33
N ALA A 266 -16.33 8.27 -10.24
CA ALA A 266 -16.03 6.85 -10.13
C ALA A 266 -16.65 6.16 -8.90
N ALA A 267 -17.26 6.91 -7.98
CA ALA A 267 -17.90 6.39 -6.78
C ALA A 267 -18.86 5.22 -7.07
N PRO A 268 -19.78 5.26 -8.06
CA PRO A 268 -20.67 4.13 -8.31
C PRO A 268 -19.95 2.80 -8.63
N ILE A 269 -18.79 2.87 -9.30
CA ILE A 269 -17.98 1.69 -9.64
C ILE A 269 -17.20 1.22 -8.40
N ALA A 270 -16.60 2.17 -7.67
CA ALA A 270 -15.87 1.89 -6.44
C ALA A 270 -16.79 1.29 -5.36
N ASP A 271 -18.05 1.69 -5.30
CA ASP A 271 -19.04 1.23 -4.32
C ASP A 271 -19.42 -0.23 -4.55
N LYS A 272 -19.63 -0.58 -5.83
CA LYS A 272 -19.81 -1.97 -6.26
C LYS A 272 -18.57 -2.80 -5.94
N TYR A 273 -17.37 -2.28 -6.19
CA TYR A 273 -16.11 -2.95 -5.84
C TYR A 273 -16.00 -3.21 -4.32
N LEU A 274 -16.46 -2.28 -3.48
CA LEU A 274 -16.48 -2.42 -2.03
C LEU A 274 -17.66 -3.26 -1.50
N GLY A 275 -18.48 -3.83 -2.38
CA GLY A 275 -19.59 -4.73 -2.01
C GLY A 275 -20.69 -4.05 -1.21
N ASN A 276 -20.97 -2.77 -1.50
CA ASN A 276 -21.98 -2.01 -0.78
C ASN A 276 -22.86 -1.18 -1.73
N ASP A 277 -24.16 -1.48 -1.77
CA ASP A 277 -25.17 -0.72 -2.54
C ASP A 277 -25.72 0.49 -1.75
N LYS A 278 -25.17 0.78 -0.58
CA LYS A 278 -25.61 1.88 0.29
C LYS A 278 -25.06 3.23 -0.18
N PRO A 279 -25.72 4.36 0.17
CA PRO A 279 -25.31 5.70 -0.25
C PRO A 279 -23.85 6.04 0.11
N PHE A 280 -23.26 6.96 -0.65
CA PHE A 280 -21.84 7.33 -0.54
C PHE A 280 -21.39 7.73 0.87
N ASP A 281 -22.26 8.39 1.64
CA ASP A 281 -21.97 8.93 2.98
C ASP A 281 -22.17 7.93 4.12
N ASP A 282 -22.46 6.65 3.85
CA ASP A 282 -22.73 5.68 4.90
C ASP A 282 -21.50 5.47 5.82
N PRO A 283 -21.64 5.67 7.16
CA PRO A 283 -20.57 5.44 8.13
C PRO A 283 -20.06 3.98 8.17
N ALA A 284 -20.82 3.03 7.63
CA ALA A 284 -20.43 1.63 7.53
C ALA A 284 -19.53 1.31 6.33
N LYS A 285 -19.39 2.24 5.39
CA LYS A 285 -18.71 2.01 4.12
C LYS A 285 -17.19 2.07 4.27
N PRO A 286 -16.45 1.09 3.72
CA PRO A 286 -15.00 1.16 3.70
C PRO A 286 -14.50 2.38 2.91
N ARG A 287 -13.34 2.91 3.28
CA ARG A 287 -12.71 4.04 2.59
C ARG A 287 -11.33 3.65 2.06
N ILE A 288 -11.05 4.05 0.84
CA ILE A 288 -9.74 3.94 0.23
C ILE A 288 -8.92 5.21 0.53
N TYR A 289 -7.72 5.04 1.06
CA TYR A 289 -6.75 6.12 1.30
C TYR A 289 -5.46 5.86 0.54
N LEU A 290 -4.79 6.96 0.18
CA LEU A 290 -3.56 6.94 -0.59
C LEU A 290 -2.40 7.45 0.24
N ALA A 291 -1.35 6.63 0.36
CA ALA A 291 -0.15 6.94 1.13
C ALA A 291 1.13 6.80 0.28
N HIS A 292 2.24 7.34 0.74
CA HIS A 292 3.58 6.95 0.27
C HIS A 292 4.63 7.08 1.38
N PRO A 293 5.70 6.27 1.34
CA PRO A 293 6.69 6.19 2.42
C PRO A 293 7.78 7.26 2.37
N GLY A 294 7.66 8.24 1.46
CA GLY A 294 8.82 9.00 1.00
C GLY A 294 9.89 8.08 0.38
N ILE A 295 11.15 8.44 0.51
CA ILE A 295 12.31 7.64 0.11
C ILE A 295 12.97 7.06 1.37
N CYS A 296 12.95 5.73 1.46
CA CYS A 296 13.66 4.97 2.48
C CYS A 296 14.55 3.89 1.86
N ALA A 297 15.71 3.67 2.45
CA ALA A 297 16.66 2.63 2.08
C ALA A 297 16.04 1.27 2.42
N THR A 298 15.57 0.58 1.38
CA THR A 298 15.04 -0.78 1.46
C THR A 298 15.73 -1.66 0.42
N THR A 299 15.50 -2.97 0.47
CA THR A 299 16.03 -3.93 -0.50
C THR A 299 15.20 -4.00 -1.78
N ILE A 300 14.34 -3.01 -2.07
CA ILE A 300 13.51 -2.99 -3.28
C ILE A 300 14.36 -2.89 -4.56
N PHE A 301 15.53 -2.25 -4.45
CA PHE A 301 16.58 -2.23 -5.46
C PHE A 301 17.81 -2.92 -4.88
N ALA A 302 18.15 -4.10 -5.39
CA ALA A 302 19.26 -4.90 -4.88
C ALA A 302 20.59 -4.30 -5.37
N LEU A 303 21.35 -3.71 -4.45
CA LEU A 303 22.66 -3.13 -4.73
C LEU A 303 23.75 -3.91 -3.96
N PRO A 304 24.99 -3.98 -4.49
CA PRO A 304 26.16 -4.37 -3.73
C PRO A 304 26.29 -3.52 -2.45
N LEU A 305 26.84 -4.10 -1.39
CA LEU A 305 26.93 -3.46 -0.05
C LEU A 305 27.45 -2.02 -0.10
N VAL A 306 28.54 -1.79 -0.86
CA VAL A 306 29.14 -0.46 -1.01
C VAL A 306 28.16 0.53 -1.65
N LEU A 307 27.46 0.11 -2.70
CA LEU A 307 26.47 0.95 -3.38
C LEU A 307 25.23 1.18 -2.52
N SER A 308 24.79 0.19 -1.73
CA SER A 308 23.72 0.38 -0.73
C SER A 308 24.11 1.40 0.35
N PHE A 309 25.37 1.36 0.80
CA PHE A 309 25.91 2.34 1.74
C PHE A 309 25.94 3.74 1.10
N CYS A 310 26.52 3.87 -0.11
CA CYS A 310 26.56 5.13 -0.84
C CYS A 310 25.16 5.70 -1.08
N MET A 311 24.20 4.86 -1.49
CA MET A 311 22.80 5.27 -1.66
C MET A 311 22.25 5.82 -0.34
N THR A 312 22.44 5.10 0.77
CA THR A 312 21.95 5.52 2.09
C THR A 312 22.54 6.87 2.50
N VAL A 313 23.85 7.08 2.29
CA VAL A 313 24.52 8.37 2.52
C VAL A 313 23.90 9.46 1.63
N SER A 314 23.70 9.20 0.34
CA SER A 314 23.08 10.16 -0.58
C SER A 314 21.68 10.58 -0.16
N LEU A 315 20.89 9.65 0.39
CA LEU A 315 19.56 9.94 0.91
C LEU A 315 19.62 10.84 2.17
N TYR A 316 20.57 10.61 3.08
CA TYR A 316 20.80 11.50 4.22
C TYR A 316 21.24 12.90 3.79
N VAL A 317 22.13 13.00 2.80
CA VAL A 317 22.55 14.29 2.23
C VAL A 317 21.35 15.03 1.65
N ALA A 318 20.47 14.36 0.89
CA ALA A 318 19.27 15.02 0.37
C ALA A 318 18.31 15.51 1.46
N ARG A 319 18.15 14.75 2.57
CA ARG A 319 17.43 15.25 3.75
C ARG A 319 18.07 16.51 4.30
N TRP A 320 19.39 16.50 4.50
CA TRP A 320 20.12 17.67 4.99
C TRP A 320 20.06 18.83 4.01
N LEU A 321 19.90 18.61 2.70
CA LEU A 321 19.65 19.66 1.72
C LEU A 321 18.18 20.13 1.70
N GLY A 322 17.35 19.65 2.63
CA GLY A 322 16.00 20.13 2.88
C GLY A 322 14.89 19.34 2.20
N SER A 323 15.20 18.22 1.53
CA SER A 323 14.16 17.32 0.99
C SER A 323 13.41 16.66 2.14
N GLN A 324 12.12 16.97 2.26
CA GLN A 324 11.30 16.40 3.32
C GLN A 324 10.93 14.95 3.05
N TRP A 325 10.95 14.53 1.78
CA TRP A 325 10.58 13.18 1.39
C TRP A 325 11.68 12.16 1.63
N HIS A 326 12.68 12.46 2.44
CA HIS A 326 13.74 11.52 2.80
C HIS A 326 13.59 11.00 4.24
N PRO A 327 12.60 10.17 4.57
CA PRO A 327 12.58 9.42 5.83
C PRO A 327 13.78 8.49 6.04
N VAL A 328 14.47 8.10 4.95
CA VAL A 328 15.70 7.27 4.88
C VAL A 328 15.59 5.89 5.51
N THR A 329 15.07 5.77 6.73
CA THR A 329 14.82 4.53 7.44
C THR A 329 13.40 4.04 7.16
N PRO A 330 13.18 2.73 6.99
CA PRO A 330 11.83 2.17 6.82
C PRO A 330 10.85 2.50 7.95
N ASP A 331 11.35 2.61 9.19
CA ASP A 331 10.57 2.99 10.38
C ASP A 331 9.89 4.36 10.24
N LYS A 332 10.66 5.39 9.89
CA LYS A 332 10.12 6.72 9.55
C LYS A 332 9.27 6.69 8.28
N GLY A 333 9.63 5.85 7.33
CA GLY A 333 8.85 5.61 6.11
C GLY A 333 7.45 5.07 6.41
N ALA A 334 7.27 4.32 7.49
CA ALA A 334 5.98 3.74 7.89
C ALA A 334 4.95 4.76 8.42
N CYS A 335 5.38 5.98 8.76
CA CYS A 335 4.59 7.01 9.45
C CYS A 335 3.18 7.24 8.86
N ALA A 336 3.07 7.60 7.57
CA ALA A 336 1.78 7.91 6.96
C ALA A 336 0.82 6.71 6.91
N MET A 337 1.32 5.50 6.65
CA MET A 337 0.50 4.29 6.61
C MET A 337 -0.06 3.95 7.98
N VAL A 338 0.77 4.03 9.03
CA VAL A 338 0.33 3.74 10.40
C VAL A 338 -0.63 4.82 10.91
N TRP A 339 -0.34 6.09 10.63
CA TRP A 339 -1.24 7.19 10.96
C TRP A 339 -2.60 7.03 10.29
N LEU A 340 -2.65 6.72 8.99
CA LEU A 340 -3.91 6.47 8.29
C LEU A 340 -4.66 5.25 8.86
N ALA A 341 -3.96 4.24 9.36
CA ALA A 341 -4.61 3.10 10.01
C ALA A 341 -5.19 3.46 11.38
N LEU A 342 -4.46 4.23 12.20
CA LEU A 342 -4.81 4.45 13.61
C LEU A 342 -5.62 5.72 13.88
N ALA A 343 -5.53 6.74 13.03
CA ALA A 343 -6.17 8.05 13.23
C ALA A 343 -7.69 7.93 13.42
N LYS A 344 -8.27 8.84 14.22
CA LYS A 344 -9.72 8.94 14.37
C LYS A 344 -10.35 9.28 13.03
N GLN A 345 -11.51 8.69 12.73
CA GLN A 345 -12.21 8.94 11.47
C GLN A 345 -12.55 10.42 11.29
N SER A 346 -13.02 11.08 12.35
CA SER A 346 -13.33 12.51 12.35
C SER A 346 -12.14 13.40 12.01
N THR A 347 -10.92 13.02 12.40
CA THR A 347 -9.71 13.75 12.02
C THR A 347 -9.48 13.68 10.51
N LEU A 348 -9.57 12.49 9.92
CA LEU A 348 -9.40 12.32 8.47
C LEU A 348 -10.50 13.03 7.68
N ASP A 349 -11.76 12.88 8.11
CA ASP A 349 -12.91 13.53 7.48
C ASP A 349 -12.79 15.05 7.52
N THR A 350 -12.37 15.62 8.66
CA THR A 350 -12.16 17.07 8.79
C THR A 350 -11.06 17.56 7.85
N MET A 351 -9.94 16.84 7.76
CA MET A 351 -8.84 17.22 6.88
C MET A 351 -9.19 17.11 5.40
N GLU A 352 -9.97 16.10 4.99
CA GLU A 352 -10.42 15.99 3.61
C GLU A 352 -11.56 16.95 3.27
N ALA A 353 -12.42 17.32 4.22
CA ALA A 353 -13.42 18.36 4.02
C ALA A 353 -12.78 19.75 3.83
N GLN A 354 -11.68 20.03 4.53
CA GLN A 354 -10.98 21.32 4.44
C GLN A 354 -10.02 21.40 3.27
N GLU A 355 -9.27 20.32 3.01
CA GLU A 355 -8.17 20.32 2.06
C GLU A 355 -8.40 19.43 0.83
N GLY A 356 -9.57 18.78 0.71
CA GLY A 356 -9.88 17.86 -0.36
C GLY A 356 -9.29 16.45 -0.17
N VAL A 357 -9.69 15.53 -1.06
CA VAL A 357 -9.14 14.17 -1.10
C VAL A 357 -7.73 14.22 -1.69
N GLY A 358 -6.78 13.52 -1.10
CA GLY A 358 -5.39 13.66 -1.50
C GLY A 358 -4.48 12.57 -0.97
N LYS A 359 -3.20 12.70 -1.31
CA LYS A 359 -2.14 11.74 -0.97
C LYS A 359 -1.42 12.15 0.30
N TRP A 360 -1.16 11.16 1.17
CA TRP A 360 -0.47 11.35 2.44
C TRP A 360 0.94 10.78 2.38
N GLY A 361 1.93 11.54 2.81
CA GLY A 361 3.34 11.19 2.73
C GLY A 361 4.02 11.12 4.08
N SER A 362 4.87 10.10 4.26
CA SER A 362 5.84 10.09 5.35
C SER A 362 6.95 11.10 5.02
N ALA A 363 7.00 12.18 5.79
CA ALA A 363 7.96 13.26 5.63
C ALA A 363 8.88 13.36 6.84
N THR A 364 10.03 14.00 6.66
CA THR A 364 10.97 14.37 7.72
C THR A 364 11.40 15.82 7.58
N ASP A 365 11.82 16.45 8.67
CA ASP A 365 12.59 17.69 8.59
C ASP A 365 14.07 17.40 8.31
N ARG A 366 14.91 18.44 8.31
CA ARG A 366 16.36 18.29 8.06
C ARG A 366 17.06 17.44 9.13
N TRP A 367 16.50 17.37 10.33
CA TRP A 367 17.04 16.63 11.48
C TRP A 367 16.49 15.20 11.57
N GLY A 368 15.52 14.89 10.72
CA GLY A 368 14.89 13.58 10.67
C GLY A 368 13.68 13.45 11.59
N HIS A 369 13.13 14.53 12.14
CA HIS A 369 11.84 14.45 12.84
C HIS A 369 10.74 14.13 11.83
N GLU A 370 10.12 12.97 11.98
CA GLU A 370 9.07 12.50 11.09
C GLU A 370 7.72 13.21 11.33
N ARG A 371 6.90 13.24 10.28
CA ARG A 371 5.51 13.69 10.32
C ARG A 371 4.77 13.19 9.08
N VAL A 372 3.45 13.25 9.14
CA VAL A 372 2.60 13.05 7.96
C VAL A 372 2.35 14.39 7.28
N GLU A 373 2.49 14.42 5.95
CA GLU A 373 2.27 15.62 5.12
C GLU A 373 1.38 15.30 3.93
N ARG A 374 0.74 16.33 3.37
CA ARG A 374 0.06 16.22 2.06
C ARG A 374 1.08 16.27 0.93
N THR A 375 0.85 15.43 -0.08
CA THR A 375 1.72 15.32 -1.25
C THR A 375 0.95 15.68 -2.50
N GLU A 376 1.55 16.53 -3.34
CA GLU A 376 1.00 16.87 -4.64
C GLU A 376 0.94 15.64 -5.54
N VAL A 377 -0.17 15.48 -6.24
CA VAL A 377 -0.40 14.46 -7.26
C VAL A 377 -0.52 15.16 -8.61
N GLU A 378 0.26 14.72 -9.59
CA GLU A 378 0.29 15.31 -10.93
C GLU A 378 -1.10 15.25 -11.59
N GLY A 379 -1.61 16.39 -12.07
CA GLY A 379 -2.97 16.50 -12.61
C GLY A 379 -4.10 16.55 -11.56
N TRP A 380 -3.79 16.55 -10.26
CA TRP A 380 -4.77 16.68 -9.18
C TRP A 380 -4.42 17.74 -8.13
N GLY A 381 -3.16 18.15 -8.00
CA GLY A 381 -2.74 19.06 -6.93
C GLY A 381 -2.67 18.34 -5.58
N TRP A 382 -2.95 19.04 -4.47
CA TRP A 382 -2.91 18.46 -3.13
C TRP A 382 -4.25 17.89 -2.73
N GLY A 383 -5.33 18.55 -3.17
CA GLY A 383 -6.71 18.24 -2.82
C GLY A 383 -7.73 18.30 -3.96
N GLY A 384 -7.31 18.51 -5.22
CA GLY A 384 -8.23 18.71 -6.34
C GLY A 384 -8.82 20.12 -6.41
N THR A 385 -8.26 21.08 -5.67
CA THR A 385 -8.74 22.47 -5.61
C THR A 385 -7.90 23.38 -6.51
N LEU A 386 -8.55 24.23 -7.29
CA LEU A 386 -7.86 25.19 -8.15
C LEU A 386 -7.24 26.32 -7.32
N GLY A 387 -6.03 26.75 -7.67
CA GLY A 387 -5.34 27.85 -7.00
C GLY A 387 -4.77 27.50 -5.62
N GLU A 388 -4.58 26.22 -5.30
CA GLU A 388 -3.88 25.80 -4.09
C GLU A 388 -2.47 26.40 -4.01
N ARG A 389 -2.09 26.89 -2.83
CA ARG A 389 -0.74 27.43 -2.62
C ARG A 389 0.29 26.30 -2.65
N PRO A 390 1.41 26.47 -3.39
CA PRO A 390 2.50 25.51 -3.37
C PRO A 390 3.00 25.24 -1.94
N ARG A 391 3.04 23.97 -1.55
CA ARG A 391 3.57 23.55 -0.24
C ARG A 391 5.02 23.05 -0.36
N ARG A 392 5.72 22.98 0.77
CA ARG A 392 7.06 22.37 0.82
C ARG A 392 6.99 20.94 0.29
N GLY A 393 8.04 20.49 -0.40
CA GLY A 393 8.12 19.16 -1.01
C GLY A 393 7.47 19.03 -2.39
N ARG A 394 6.97 20.14 -2.95
CA ARG A 394 6.55 20.16 -4.35
C ARG A 394 7.64 19.65 -5.30
N SER A 395 7.26 18.88 -6.32
CA SER A 395 8.19 18.54 -7.41
C SER A 395 8.62 19.81 -8.15
N PRO A 396 9.91 19.96 -8.52
CA PRO A 396 10.36 21.09 -9.33
C PRO A 396 9.78 21.07 -10.75
N PHE A 397 9.22 19.93 -11.18
CA PHE A 397 8.59 19.76 -12.49
C PHE A 397 7.06 19.85 -12.43
N ALA A 398 6.48 20.07 -11.25
CA ALA A 398 5.04 20.20 -11.10
C ALA A 398 4.53 21.49 -11.73
N ARG A 399 3.29 21.42 -12.22
CA ARG A 399 2.54 22.55 -12.77
C ARG A 399 1.33 22.80 -11.88
N ASP A 400 0.88 24.05 -11.84
CA ASP A 400 -0.35 24.39 -11.12
C ASP A 400 -1.54 23.70 -11.76
N LEU A 401 -2.45 23.22 -10.92
CA LEU A 401 -3.63 22.50 -11.36
C LEU A 401 -4.53 23.40 -12.21
N THR A 402 -4.82 22.97 -13.44
CA THR A 402 -5.85 23.57 -14.29
C THR A 402 -7.17 22.82 -14.17
N LYS A 403 -8.25 23.43 -14.69
CA LYS A 403 -9.57 22.78 -14.71
C LYS A 403 -9.54 21.56 -15.65
N GLU A 404 -8.88 21.71 -16.79
CA GLU A 404 -8.69 20.68 -17.80
C GLU A 404 -7.90 19.50 -17.24
N ASP A 405 -6.81 19.76 -16.50
CA ASP A 405 -6.03 18.70 -15.84
C ASP A 405 -6.89 17.89 -14.87
N ARG A 406 -7.74 18.57 -14.08
CA ARG A 406 -8.65 17.91 -13.14
C ARG A 406 -9.69 17.05 -13.87
N GLU A 407 -10.32 17.58 -14.91
CA GLU A 407 -11.29 16.83 -15.72
C GLU A 407 -10.65 15.57 -16.35
N VAL A 408 -9.43 15.71 -16.88
CA VAL A 408 -8.64 14.58 -17.42
C VAL A 408 -8.30 13.57 -16.31
N PHE A 409 -7.92 14.01 -15.12
CA PHE A 409 -7.61 13.13 -13.99
C PHE A 409 -8.82 12.31 -13.57
N GLU A 410 -9.98 12.96 -13.42
CA GLU A 410 -11.23 12.30 -13.03
C GLU A 410 -11.68 11.29 -14.09
N GLU A 411 -11.65 11.66 -15.37
CA GLU A 411 -12.04 10.75 -16.46
C GLU A 411 -11.05 9.58 -16.60
N THR A 412 -9.75 9.84 -16.52
CA THR A 412 -8.74 8.76 -16.57
C THR A 412 -8.92 7.79 -15.42
N GLY A 413 -9.15 8.27 -14.20
CA GLY A 413 -9.43 7.40 -13.06
C GLY A 413 -10.71 6.59 -13.23
N ARG A 414 -11.78 7.18 -13.77
CA ARG A 414 -13.02 6.46 -14.11
C ARG A 414 -12.75 5.35 -15.14
N GLN A 415 -11.94 5.61 -16.16
CA GLN A 415 -11.56 4.60 -17.15
C GLN A 415 -10.71 3.48 -16.53
N CYS A 416 -9.77 3.82 -15.63
CA CYS A 416 -9.03 2.80 -14.87
C CYS A 416 -9.98 1.90 -14.07
N TRP A 417 -10.98 2.47 -13.38
CA TRP A 417 -11.99 1.69 -12.66
C TRP A 417 -12.77 0.73 -13.56
N LEU A 418 -13.22 1.19 -14.73
CA LEU A 418 -13.92 0.35 -15.70
C LEU A 418 -13.04 -0.79 -16.22
N GLU A 419 -11.80 -0.50 -16.59
CA GLU A 419 -10.88 -1.53 -17.09
C GLU A 419 -10.47 -2.53 -16.00
N MET A 420 -10.32 -2.10 -14.74
CA MET A 420 -10.01 -3.02 -13.64
C MET A 420 -11.18 -3.92 -13.30
N GLU A 421 -12.42 -3.41 -13.34
CA GLU A 421 -13.59 -4.27 -13.22
C GLU A 421 -13.68 -5.24 -14.40
N ARG A 422 -13.53 -4.77 -15.65
CA ARG A 422 -13.51 -5.66 -16.82
C ARG A 422 -12.49 -6.78 -16.66
N LEU A 423 -11.26 -6.43 -16.27
CA LEU A 423 -10.16 -7.39 -16.08
C LEU A 423 -10.41 -8.34 -14.91
N ARG A 424 -11.00 -7.86 -13.80
CA ARG A 424 -11.41 -8.71 -12.68
C ARG A 424 -12.41 -9.77 -13.13
N TRP A 425 -13.50 -9.37 -13.79
CA TRP A 425 -14.52 -10.29 -14.28
C TRP A 425 -13.92 -11.31 -15.25
N GLU A 426 -13.09 -10.85 -16.21
CA GLU A 426 -12.42 -11.72 -17.18
C GLU A 426 -11.56 -12.80 -16.48
N TRP A 427 -10.78 -12.43 -15.47
CA TRP A 427 -9.95 -13.39 -14.74
C TRP A 427 -10.75 -14.28 -13.80
N GLU A 428 -11.77 -13.76 -13.12
CA GLU A 428 -12.65 -14.58 -12.28
C GLU A 428 -13.34 -15.68 -13.07
N THR A 429 -13.95 -15.32 -14.21
CA THR A 429 -14.61 -16.28 -15.12
C THR A 429 -13.61 -17.32 -15.61
N ARG A 430 -12.41 -16.92 -16.05
CA ARG A 430 -11.41 -17.89 -16.52
C ARG A 430 -10.95 -18.87 -15.44
N LEU A 431 -10.72 -18.38 -14.22
CA LEU A 431 -10.32 -19.24 -13.11
C LEU A 431 -11.46 -20.21 -12.73
N GLU A 432 -12.72 -19.76 -12.84
CA GLU A 432 -13.90 -20.59 -12.61
C GLU A 432 -14.07 -21.65 -13.70
N ASP A 433 -14.02 -21.26 -14.97
CA ASP A 433 -14.10 -22.17 -16.13
C ASP A 433 -12.99 -23.23 -16.11
N ALA A 434 -11.80 -22.85 -15.63
CA ALA A 434 -10.67 -23.76 -15.44
C ALA A 434 -10.77 -24.63 -14.18
N GLY A 435 -11.80 -24.45 -13.34
CA GLY A 435 -12.02 -25.23 -12.12
C GLY A 435 -10.99 -24.98 -11.00
N VAL A 436 -10.25 -23.87 -11.06
CA VAL A 436 -9.19 -23.52 -10.09
C VAL A 436 -9.55 -22.34 -9.20
N ALA A 437 -10.66 -21.65 -9.48
CA ALA A 437 -11.17 -20.59 -8.64
C ALA A 437 -11.52 -21.09 -7.23
N VAL A 438 -11.25 -20.25 -6.22
CA VAL A 438 -11.74 -20.47 -4.86
C VAL A 438 -13.06 -19.74 -4.69
N LYS A 439 -14.13 -20.48 -4.40
CA LYS A 439 -15.45 -19.91 -4.12
C LYS A 439 -15.40 -19.08 -2.84
N MET A 440 -15.99 -17.89 -2.91
CA MET A 440 -16.01 -16.92 -1.82
C MET A 440 -17.21 -17.08 -0.87
N GLU A 441 -18.13 -18.00 -1.15
CA GLU A 441 -19.34 -18.27 -0.36
C GLU A 441 -19.03 -18.79 1.06
#